data_AF-A0AAC9HG63-F1
#
_entry.id   AF-A0AAC9HG63-F1
#
_cell.length_a   1.000
_cell.length_b   1.000
_cell.length_c   1.000
_cell.angle_alpha   90.00
_cell.angle_beta   90.00
_cell.angle_gamma   90.00
#
_symmetry.space_group_name_H-M   'P 1'
#
loop_
_entity.id
_entity.type
_entity.pdbx_description
1 polymer ?
#
loop_
_entity_poly.entity_id
_entity_poly.type
_entity_poly.pdbx_seq_one_letter_code
_entity_poly.pdbx_strand_id
1 'polypeptide(L)'
;MPLEIRVEPFPRRPGLVTSPAVLRLLEFLEASGGAAPGACDLLFKRKGEAVRRFKSLRAAGYAVRAYLGGEMLWLPRAHSVWDVASFARQRAIGWFAVRLFESGGRYGAGKAFFPDGSEMAVAVVPYDRPPPPPCVVVLAVGVKEGRGHVPPGAFWCREEDLAESDLPSCLNFAQEVK
;
A
#
# COMPACT_ATOMS: atom_id res chain seq x y z
N MET A 1 -25.20 -8.25 0.95
CA MET A 1 -24.61 -8.66 2.25
C MET A 1 -23.65 -7.57 2.67
N PRO A 2 -23.58 -7.19 3.96
CA PRO A 2 -22.58 -6.25 4.43
C PRO A 2 -21.18 -6.79 4.15
N LEU A 3 -20.28 -5.91 3.70
CA LEU A 3 -18.89 -6.25 3.46
C LEU A 3 -18.20 -6.47 4.81
N GLU A 4 -17.88 -7.72 5.14
CA GLU A 4 -17.20 -8.10 6.37
C GLU A 4 -15.72 -8.33 6.11
N ILE A 5 -14.88 -7.88 7.05
CA ILE A 5 -13.45 -8.16 7.03
C ILE A 5 -13.18 -9.47 7.75
N ARG A 6 -12.47 -10.35 7.06
CA ARG A 6 -11.99 -11.59 7.64
C ARG A 6 -10.47 -11.63 7.62
N VAL A 7 -9.84 -11.68 8.78
CA VAL A 7 -8.39 -11.85 8.91
C VAL A 7 -8.08 -13.26 9.38
N GLU A 8 -7.17 -13.95 8.70
CA GLU A 8 -6.66 -15.24 9.17
C GLU A 8 -5.92 -15.06 10.50
N PRO A 9 -6.04 -16.02 11.45
CA PRO A 9 -5.37 -15.89 12.73
C PRO A 9 -3.85 -15.98 12.58
N PHE A 10 -3.14 -15.10 13.28
CA PHE A 10 -1.70 -15.23 13.44
C PHE A 10 -1.34 -16.38 14.39
N PRO A 11 -0.29 -17.17 14.08
CA PRO A 11 0.30 -18.08 15.06
C PRO A 11 0.74 -17.32 16.32
N ARG A 12 0.67 -17.97 17.50
CA ARG A 12 1.03 -17.32 18.77
C ARG A 12 2.50 -16.91 18.83
N ARG A 13 3.41 -17.72 18.28
CA ARG A 13 4.85 -17.46 18.25
C ARG A 13 5.34 -17.42 16.81
N PRO A 14 6.01 -16.34 16.36
CA PRO A 14 6.64 -16.32 15.06
C PRO A 14 7.84 -17.28 15.03
N GLY A 15 8.09 -17.86 13.85
CA GLY A 15 9.27 -18.67 13.57
C GLY A 15 10.47 -17.81 13.17
N LEU A 16 11.49 -18.43 12.58
CA LEU A 16 12.66 -17.73 12.05
C LEU A 16 12.53 -17.48 10.55
N VAL A 17 12.86 -16.27 10.09
CA VAL A 17 13.03 -15.95 8.68
C VAL A 17 14.51 -15.72 8.40
N THR A 18 15.14 -16.60 7.62
CA THR A 18 16.58 -16.52 7.30
C THR A 18 16.88 -16.04 5.89
N SER A 19 15.87 -15.94 5.02
CA SER A 19 16.07 -15.52 3.63
C SER A 19 16.02 -13.99 3.51
N PRO A 20 17.09 -13.32 3.01
CA PRO A 20 17.09 -11.87 2.82
C PRO A 20 15.97 -11.37 1.91
N ALA A 21 15.58 -12.16 0.91
CA ALA A 21 14.50 -11.79 0.00
C ALA A 21 13.11 -11.88 0.67
N VAL A 22 12.96 -12.75 1.68
CA VAL A 22 11.73 -12.84 2.48
C VAL A 22 11.69 -11.72 3.51
N LEU A 23 12.83 -11.35 4.10
CA LEU A 23 12.96 -10.19 4.99
C LEU A 23 12.60 -8.88 4.27
N ARG A 24 13.14 -8.63 3.07
CA ARG A 24 12.77 -7.45 2.28
C ARG A 24 11.27 -7.37 1.97
N LEU A 25 10.62 -8.51 1.75
CA LEU A 25 9.18 -8.54 1.57
C LEU A 25 8.44 -8.19 2.88
N LEU A 26 8.91 -8.69 4.02
CA LEU A 26 8.36 -8.32 5.32
C LEU A 26 8.51 -6.81 5.59
N GLU A 27 9.70 -6.26 5.38
CA GLU A 27 9.98 -4.83 5.55
C GLU A 27 9.06 -3.97 4.66
N PHE A 28 8.86 -4.37 3.40
CA PHE A 28 7.91 -3.71 2.51
C PHE A 28 6.49 -3.72 3.07
N LEU A 29 5.99 -4.89 3.50
CA LEU A 29 4.64 -5.01 4.06
C LEU A 29 4.49 -4.19 5.33
N GLU A 30 5.47 -4.25 6.22
CA GLU A 30 5.48 -3.49 7.47
C GLU A 30 5.53 -1.98 7.22
N ALA A 31 6.21 -1.55 6.16
CA ALA A 31 6.20 -0.16 5.75
C ALA A 31 4.84 0.27 5.17
N SER A 32 4.21 -0.56 4.33
CA SER A 32 2.95 -0.24 3.65
C SER A 32 1.69 -0.53 4.49
N GLY A 33 1.84 -1.27 5.59
CA GLY A 33 0.74 -1.82 6.38
C GLY A 33 0.10 -3.07 5.77
N GLY A 34 0.57 -3.52 4.61
CA GLY A 34 0.00 -4.60 3.81
C GLY A 34 -0.11 -4.24 2.34
N ALA A 35 -0.36 -5.24 1.49
CA ALA A 35 -0.48 -5.01 0.05
C ALA A 35 -1.29 -6.11 -0.65
N ALA A 36 -1.92 -5.73 -1.78
CA ALA A 36 -2.62 -6.67 -2.63
C ALA A 36 -1.64 -7.65 -3.30
N PRO A 37 -2.05 -8.89 -3.61
CA PRO A 37 -1.20 -9.86 -4.32
C PRO A 37 -0.63 -9.31 -5.63
N GLY A 38 -1.44 -8.63 -6.43
CA GLY A 38 -1.02 -8.01 -7.70
C GLY A 38 0.09 -6.98 -7.50
N ALA A 39 -0.05 -6.10 -6.50
CA ALA A 39 1.00 -5.15 -6.12
C ALA A 39 2.30 -5.89 -5.77
N CYS A 40 2.21 -6.95 -4.98
CA CYS A 40 3.40 -7.66 -4.54
C CYS A 40 4.11 -8.44 -5.65
N ASP A 41 3.40 -8.84 -6.71
CA ASP A 41 4.02 -9.48 -7.86
C ASP A 41 4.98 -8.54 -8.59
N LEU A 42 4.73 -7.22 -8.56
CA LEU A 42 5.62 -6.20 -9.15
C LEU A 42 6.96 -6.04 -8.41
N LEU A 43 7.05 -6.46 -7.14
CA LEU A 43 8.31 -6.42 -6.38
C LEU A 43 9.37 -7.41 -6.92
N PHE A 44 8.97 -8.35 -7.77
CA PHE A 44 9.81 -9.46 -8.19
C PHE A 44 9.82 -9.63 -9.70
N LYS A 45 11.01 -9.85 -10.27
CA LYS A 45 11.18 -10.03 -11.72
C LYS A 45 10.53 -11.30 -12.27
N ARG A 46 10.29 -12.30 -11.42
CA ARG A 46 9.79 -13.62 -11.84
C ARG A 46 8.36 -13.83 -11.33
N LYS A 47 7.46 -14.20 -12.25
CA LYS A 47 6.07 -14.54 -11.92
C LYS A 47 6.01 -15.65 -10.86
N GLY A 48 5.13 -15.48 -9.87
CA GLY A 48 4.90 -16.45 -8.79
C GLY A 48 5.95 -16.43 -7.67
N GLU A 49 6.99 -15.61 -7.77
CA GLU A 49 8.01 -15.52 -6.73
C GLU A 49 7.49 -14.83 -5.47
N ALA A 50 6.58 -13.85 -5.61
CA ALA A 50 5.87 -13.23 -4.50
C ALA A 50 5.12 -14.29 -3.70
N VAL A 51 4.28 -15.09 -4.36
CA VAL A 51 3.47 -16.15 -3.74
C VAL A 51 4.33 -17.12 -2.93
N ARG A 52 5.48 -17.55 -3.48
CA ARG A 52 6.41 -18.45 -2.77
C ARG A 52 6.97 -17.80 -1.50
N ARG A 53 7.35 -16.52 -1.55
CA ARG A 53 7.87 -15.78 -0.39
C ARG A 53 6.80 -15.54 0.66
N PHE A 54 5.57 -15.21 0.25
CA PHE A 54 4.46 -15.08 1.18
C PHE A 54 4.09 -16.39 1.86
N LYS A 55 4.13 -17.52 1.16
CA LYS A 55 3.98 -18.83 1.80
C LYS A 55 5.00 -19.03 2.92
N SER A 56 6.24 -18.56 2.72
CA SER A 56 7.30 -18.61 3.73
C SER A 56 7.01 -17.67 4.91
N LEU A 57 6.63 -16.40 4.66
CA LEU A 57 6.24 -15.46 5.72
C LEU A 57 5.06 -15.95 6.55
N ARG A 58 4.04 -16.50 5.88
CA ARG A 58 2.85 -17.05 6.53
C ARG A 58 3.17 -18.28 7.35
N ALA A 59 3.97 -19.21 6.82
CA ALA A 59 4.44 -20.37 7.58
C ALA A 59 5.25 -19.96 8.82
N ALA A 60 6.05 -18.90 8.70
CA ALA A 60 6.79 -18.33 9.82
C ALA A 60 5.94 -17.43 10.75
N GLY A 61 4.66 -17.18 10.44
CA GLY A 61 3.76 -16.41 11.30
C GLY A 61 3.96 -14.89 11.28
N TYR A 62 4.62 -14.35 10.25
CA TYR A 62 4.88 -12.91 10.07
C TYR A 62 3.88 -12.20 9.16
N ALA A 63 3.13 -12.93 8.34
CA ALA A 63 2.07 -12.37 7.53
C ALA A 63 0.87 -13.32 7.46
N VAL A 64 -0.33 -12.76 7.35
CA VAL A 64 -1.58 -13.50 7.14
C VAL A 64 -2.33 -12.90 5.96
N ARG A 65 -3.48 -13.48 5.63
CA ARG A 65 -4.38 -12.92 4.62
C ARG A 65 -5.54 -12.22 5.32
N ALA A 66 -5.82 -11.00 4.91
CA ALA A 66 -7.06 -10.29 5.22
C ALA A 66 -7.92 -10.29 3.96
N TYR A 67 -9.23 -10.47 4.11
CA TYR A 67 -10.19 -10.54 3.00
C TYR A 67 -11.30 -9.51 3.18
N LEU A 68 -11.74 -8.94 2.07
CA LEU A 68 -12.89 -8.04 1.99
C LEU A 68 -13.54 -8.15 0.61
N GLY A 69 -14.82 -8.53 0.53
CA GLY A 69 -15.57 -8.47 -0.75
C GLY A 69 -14.98 -9.26 -1.91
N GLY A 70 -14.22 -10.33 -1.64
CA GLY A 70 -13.50 -11.11 -2.67
C GLY A 70 -12.05 -10.66 -2.91
N GLU A 71 -11.66 -9.51 -2.38
CA GLU A 71 -10.29 -9.03 -2.40
C GLU A 71 -9.47 -9.60 -1.25
N MET A 72 -8.14 -9.56 -1.39
CA MET A 72 -7.21 -10.05 -0.41
C MET A 72 -6.03 -9.09 -0.24
N LEU A 73 -5.60 -8.92 1.01
CA LEU A 73 -4.36 -8.28 1.39
C LEU A 73 -3.45 -9.27 2.09
N TRP A 74 -2.17 -9.22 1.76
CA TRP A 74 -1.14 -9.74 2.65
C TRP A 74 -0.92 -8.74 3.77
N LEU A 75 -1.29 -9.13 4.99
CA LEU A 75 -1.22 -8.31 6.19
C LEU A 75 -0.04 -8.76 7.06
N PRO A 76 0.97 -7.90 7.31
CA PRO A 76 2.06 -8.23 8.23
C PRO A 76 1.59 -8.23 9.68
N ARG A 77 2.29 -8.97 10.54
CA ARG A 77 1.96 -9.13 11.97
C ARG A 77 1.94 -7.81 12.75
N ALA A 78 2.78 -6.85 12.36
CA ALA A 78 2.86 -5.55 13.00
C ALA A 78 1.64 -4.65 12.74
N HIS A 79 0.73 -5.05 11.85
CA HIS A 79 -0.42 -4.26 11.44
C HIS A 79 -1.73 -5.02 11.60
N SER A 80 -2.81 -4.25 11.61
CA SER A 80 -4.18 -4.74 11.76
C SER A 80 -5.12 -4.02 10.82
N VAL A 81 -6.20 -4.70 10.46
CA VAL A 81 -7.31 -4.15 9.68
C VAL A 81 -8.57 -4.35 10.49
N TRP A 82 -9.27 -3.26 10.78
CA TRP A 82 -10.40 -3.25 11.73
C TRP A 82 -11.74 -2.99 11.03
N ASP A 83 -11.69 -2.21 9.94
CA ASP A 83 -12.85 -1.75 9.19
C ASP A 83 -12.53 -1.59 7.69
N VAL A 84 -13.59 -1.45 6.89
CA VAL A 84 -13.51 -1.34 5.42
C VAL A 84 -12.55 -0.23 4.98
N ALA A 85 -12.54 0.89 5.71
CA ALA A 85 -11.69 2.02 5.39
C ALA A 85 -10.20 1.69 5.62
N SER A 86 -9.87 1.00 6.71
CA SER A 86 -8.50 0.55 7.00
C SER A 86 -7.98 -0.45 5.96
N PHE A 87 -8.85 -1.34 5.46
CA PHE A 87 -8.52 -2.26 4.37
C PHE A 87 -8.21 -1.48 3.09
N ALA A 88 -9.10 -0.56 2.71
CA ALA A 88 -8.94 0.26 1.51
C ALA A 88 -7.67 1.13 1.58
N ARG A 89 -7.39 1.73 2.75
CA ARG A 89 -6.16 2.54 2.96
C ARG A 89 -4.89 1.72 2.78
N GLN A 90 -4.80 0.56 3.41
CA GLN A 90 -3.60 -0.29 3.28
C GLN A 90 -3.43 -0.83 1.87
N ARG A 91 -4.53 -1.15 1.17
CA ARG A 91 -4.47 -1.58 -0.23
C ARG A 91 -3.95 -0.46 -1.14
N ALA A 92 -4.48 0.75 -1.01
CA ALA A 92 -4.06 1.92 -1.76
C ALA A 92 -2.59 2.28 -1.49
N ILE A 93 -2.16 2.28 -0.22
CA ILE A 93 -0.74 2.46 0.14
C ILE A 93 0.12 1.34 -0.44
N GLY A 94 -0.31 0.09 -0.39
CA GLY A 94 0.42 -1.04 -0.96
C GLY A 94 0.69 -0.89 -2.45
N TRP A 95 -0.32 -0.46 -3.22
CA TRP A 95 -0.17 -0.12 -4.64
C TRP A 95 0.77 1.05 -4.88
N PHE A 96 0.61 2.14 -4.13
CA PHE A 96 1.48 3.30 -4.26
C PHE A 96 2.94 2.96 -3.90
N ALA A 97 3.16 2.25 -2.79
CA ALA A 97 4.48 1.87 -2.30
C ALA A 97 5.22 0.98 -3.30
N VAL A 98 4.53 0.04 -3.98
CA VAL A 98 5.20 -0.78 -4.99
C VAL A 98 5.56 0.01 -6.25
N ARG A 99 4.68 0.91 -6.72
CA ARG A 99 5.01 1.75 -7.88
C ARG A 99 6.13 2.72 -7.57
N LEU A 100 6.17 3.25 -6.35
CA LEU A 100 7.30 4.03 -5.86
C LEU A 100 8.58 3.20 -5.84
N PHE A 101 8.53 1.96 -5.35
CA PHE A 101 9.66 1.03 -5.39
C PHE A 101 10.15 0.74 -6.82
N GLU A 102 9.24 0.50 -7.78
CA GLU A 102 9.60 0.29 -9.19
C GLU A 102 10.32 1.49 -9.81
N SER A 103 9.94 2.71 -9.40
CA SER A 103 10.63 3.93 -9.82
C SER A 103 11.98 4.17 -9.11
N GLY A 104 12.38 3.30 -8.17
CA GLY A 104 13.61 3.42 -7.39
C GLY A 104 13.47 4.17 -6.06
N GLY A 105 12.24 4.53 -5.67
CA GLY A 105 11.93 5.15 -4.39
C GLY A 105 11.67 4.14 -3.27
N ARG A 106 11.30 4.65 -2.10
CA ARG A 106 10.90 3.83 -0.95
C ARG A 106 9.73 4.49 -0.20
N TYR A 107 8.87 3.68 0.40
CA TYR A 107 7.82 4.13 1.29
C TYR A 107 8.14 3.72 2.72
N GLY A 108 7.82 4.57 3.70
CA GLY A 108 7.96 4.23 5.12
C GLY A 108 7.55 5.37 6.04
N ALA A 109 7.07 5.03 7.23
CA ALA A 109 6.65 6.00 8.26
C ALA A 109 5.68 7.09 7.73
N GLY A 110 4.77 6.72 6.82
CA GLY A 110 3.80 7.64 6.22
C GLY A 110 4.38 8.58 5.15
N LYS A 111 5.60 8.33 4.67
CA LYS A 111 6.29 9.18 3.69
C LYS A 111 6.75 8.41 2.46
N ALA A 112 6.72 9.09 1.33
CA ALA A 112 7.37 8.71 0.09
C ALA A 112 8.76 9.36 0.04
N PHE A 113 9.78 8.56 -0.22
CA PHE A 113 11.14 9.01 -0.50
C PHE A 113 11.41 8.73 -1.97
N PHE A 114 11.51 9.78 -2.77
CA PHE A 114 11.69 9.67 -4.21
C PHE A 114 13.17 9.53 -4.60
N PRO A 115 13.47 9.01 -5.82
CA PRO A 115 14.84 8.84 -6.29
C PRO A 115 15.65 10.14 -6.40
N ASP A 116 14.97 11.27 -6.56
CA ASP A 116 15.57 12.61 -6.62
C ASP A 116 15.96 13.17 -5.23
N GLY A 117 15.69 12.42 -4.17
CA GLY A 117 15.94 12.80 -2.79
C GLY A 117 14.81 13.60 -2.14
N SER A 118 13.72 13.89 -2.85
CA SER A 118 12.55 14.55 -2.27
C SER A 118 11.78 13.62 -1.33
N GLU A 119 11.23 14.20 -0.25
CA GLU A 119 10.41 13.50 0.73
C GLU A 119 9.04 14.16 0.83
N MET A 120 7.98 13.36 0.70
CA MET A 120 6.61 13.86 0.80
C MET A 120 5.76 12.99 1.72
N ALA A 121 4.92 13.63 2.54
CA ALA A 121 3.90 12.90 3.29
C ALA A 121 2.90 12.26 2.33
N VAL A 122 2.43 11.04 2.65
CA VAL A 122 1.43 10.33 1.87
C VAL A 122 0.16 10.16 2.69
N ALA A 123 -0.97 10.52 2.11
CA ALA A 123 -2.28 10.28 2.69
C ALA A 123 -3.16 9.48 1.71
N VAL A 124 -4.15 8.78 2.26
CA VAL A 124 -5.18 8.10 1.45
C VAL A 124 -6.53 8.68 1.80
N VAL A 125 -7.36 8.92 0.78
CA VAL A 125 -8.74 9.37 0.97
C VAL A 125 -9.64 8.18 1.29
N PRO A 126 -10.54 8.28 2.30
CA PRO A 126 -10.76 9.42 3.18
C PRO A 126 -9.73 9.53 4.31
N TYR A 127 -9.36 10.77 4.65
CA TYR A 127 -8.54 11.14 5.81
C TYR A 127 -9.34 12.08 6.72
N ASP A 128 -9.03 12.11 8.02
CA ASP A 128 -9.73 12.97 8.99
C ASP A 128 -9.39 14.45 8.80
N ARG A 129 -8.15 14.74 8.38
CA ARG A 129 -7.64 16.09 8.14
C ARG A 129 -6.80 16.12 6.86
N PRO A 130 -6.99 17.12 5.98
CA PRO A 130 -6.12 17.30 4.82
C PRO A 130 -4.65 17.40 5.21
N PRO A 131 -3.76 16.64 4.55
CA PRO A 131 -2.32 16.75 4.78
C PRO A 131 -1.81 18.12 4.29
N PRO A 132 -0.81 18.72 4.95
CA PRO A 132 -0.19 19.95 4.46
C PRO A 132 0.59 19.67 3.16
N PRO A 133 0.40 20.48 2.10
CA PRO A 133 1.22 20.41 0.89
C PRO A 133 2.67 20.92 1.13
N PRO A 134 3.67 20.44 0.36
CA PRO A 134 3.57 19.42 -0.69
C PRO A 134 3.43 18.01 -0.09
N CYS A 135 2.50 17.23 -0.64
CA CYS A 135 2.20 15.86 -0.22
C CYS A 135 1.71 15.03 -1.39
N VAL A 136 1.61 13.72 -1.20
CA VAL A 136 0.97 12.79 -2.14
C VAL A 136 -0.34 12.29 -1.55
N VAL A 137 -1.42 12.37 -2.34
CA VAL A 137 -2.74 11.86 -1.97
C VAL A 137 -3.10 10.68 -2.88
N VAL A 138 -3.35 9.52 -2.30
CA VAL A 138 -3.86 8.36 -3.04
C VAL A 138 -5.37 8.30 -2.90
N LEU A 139 -6.09 8.31 -4.02
CA LEU A 139 -7.53 8.09 -4.05
C LEU A 139 -7.80 6.59 -4.08
N ALA A 140 -8.33 6.05 -2.98
CA ALA A 140 -8.75 4.65 -2.93
C ALA A 140 -9.86 4.35 -3.96
N VAL A 141 -10.00 3.09 -4.38
CA VAL A 141 -11.03 2.66 -5.36
C VAL A 141 -12.41 3.23 -5.01
N GLY A 142 -13.11 3.72 -6.02
CA GLY A 142 -14.45 4.28 -5.89
C GLY A 142 -14.49 5.72 -5.35
N VAL A 143 -13.39 6.26 -4.84
CA VAL A 143 -13.28 7.67 -4.49
C VAL A 143 -13.07 8.48 -5.77
N LYS A 144 -14.09 9.26 -6.14
CA LYS A 144 -13.97 10.23 -7.24
C LYS A 144 -13.16 11.43 -6.80
N GLU A 145 -12.42 11.99 -7.74
CA GLU A 145 -11.82 13.31 -7.60
C GLU A 145 -12.93 14.35 -7.35
N GLY A 146 -12.77 15.18 -6.33
CA GLY A 146 -13.78 16.14 -5.91
C GLY A 146 -13.23 17.17 -4.94
N ARG A 147 -13.94 18.30 -4.80
CA ARG A 147 -13.55 19.39 -3.89
C ARG A 147 -13.34 18.86 -2.46
N GLY A 148 -12.16 19.12 -1.90
CA GLY A 148 -11.79 18.77 -0.51
C GLY A 148 -11.03 17.45 -0.34
N HIS A 149 -10.96 16.60 -1.37
CA HIS A 149 -10.22 15.33 -1.31
C HIS A 149 -8.74 15.45 -1.62
N VAL A 150 -8.35 16.46 -2.40
CA VAL A 150 -6.95 16.74 -2.72
C VAL A 150 -6.71 18.23 -2.45
N PRO A 151 -5.81 18.61 -1.54
CA PRO A 151 -5.50 20.01 -1.30
C PRO A 151 -4.72 20.59 -2.49
N PRO A 152 -4.92 21.87 -2.85
CA PRO A 152 -4.08 22.54 -3.84
C PRO A 152 -2.60 22.46 -3.47
N GLY A 153 -1.73 22.27 -4.46
CA GLY A 153 -0.30 22.08 -4.26
C GLY A 153 0.12 20.66 -3.88
N ALA A 154 -0.83 19.71 -3.78
CA ALA A 154 -0.52 18.29 -3.61
C ALA A 154 -0.39 17.56 -4.95
N PHE A 155 0.42 16.50 -4.93
CA PHE A 155 0.37 15.46 -5.94
C PHE A 155 -0.71 14.45 -5.58
N TRP A 156 -1.32 13.81 -6.56
CA TRP A 156 -2.31 12.77 -6.33
C TRP A 156 -2.32 11.72 -7.42
N CYS A 157 -2.81 10.52 -7.08
CA CYS A 157 -3.00 9.41 -8.02
C CYS A 157 -4.17 8.54 -7.58
N ARG A 158 -4.77 7.79 -8.50
CA ARG A 158 -5.81 6.81 -8.17
C ARG A 158 -5.20 5.45 -7.95
N GLU A 159 -5.74 4.72 -6.98
CA GLU A 159 -5.36 3.33 -6.73
C GLU A 159 -5.56 2.45 -7.98
N GLU A 160 -6.65 2.67 -8.72
CA GLU A 160 -6.97 1.93 -9.95
C GLU A 160 -5.91 2.13 -11.03
N ASP A 161 -5.44 3.38 -11.21
CA ASP A 161 -4.42 3.70 -12.21
C ASP A 161 -3.07 3.08 -11.82
N LEU A 162 -2.74 3.06 -10.52
CA LEU A 162 -1.52 2.42 -10.00
C LEU A 162 -1.52 0.91 -10.25
N ALA A 163 -2.67 0.25 -10.34
CA ALA A 163 -2.71 -1.17 -10.67
C ALA A 163 -2.28 -1.44 -12.13
N GLU A 164 -2.54 -0.49 -13.02
CA GLU A 164 -2.39 -0.67 -14.48
C GLU A 164 -1.16 0.04 -15.07
N SER A 165 -0.63 1.09 -14.42
CA SER A 165 0.42 1.95 -14.99
C SER A 165 1.52 2.31 -13.98
N ASP A 166 2.59 2.93 -14.48
CA ASP A 166 3.72 3.39 -13.68
C ASP A 166 3.41 4.66 -12.87
N LEU A 167 4.21 4.90 -11.82
CA LEU A 167 3.99 6.03 -10.91
C LEU A 167 4.00 7.40 -11.62
N PRO A 168 4.96 7.71 -12.51
CA PRO A 168 4.98 9.00 -13.20
C PRO A 168 3.72 9.26 -14.03
N SER A 169 3.16 8.24 -14.68
CA SER A 169 1.94 8.36 -15.48
C SER A 169 0.68 8.55 -14.62
N CYS A 170 0.70 8.04 -13.38
CA CYS A 170 -0.42 8.14 -12.44
C CYS A 170 -0.42 9.43 -11.61
N LEU A 171 0.73 10.08 -11.44
CA LEU A 171 0.86 11.27 -10.60
C LEU A 171 0.38 12.54 -11.31
N ASN A 172 -0.62 13.17 -10.72
CA ASN A 172 -1.22 14.42 -11.16
C ASN A 172 -0.93 15.51 -10.11
N PHE A 173 -0.87 16.77 -10.54
CA PHE A 173 -0.68 17.91 -9.64
C PHE A 173 -1.97 18.70 -9.49
N ALA A 174 -2.43 18.90 -8.25
CA ALA A 174 -3.61 19.69 -7.96
C ALA A 174 -3.27 21.18 -8.03
N GLN A 175 -3.73 21.85 -9.09
CA GLN A 175 -3.59 23.29 -9.25
C GLN A 175 -4.54 24.05 -8.32
N GLU A 176 -4.15 25.26 -7.91
CA GLU A 176 -5.09 26.20 -7.31
C GLU A 176 -6.20 26.51 -8.32
N VAL A 177 -7.45 26.26 -7.93
CA VAL A 177 -8.60 26.75 -8.69
C VAL A 177 -8.62 28.26 -8.52
N LYS A 178 -8.20 28.99 -9.54
CA LYS A 178 -8.32 30.45 -9.62
C LYS A 178 -9.77 30.91 -9.55
#